data_AF-A0A0Q4J3V5-F1
#
_entry.id   AF-A0A0Q4J3V5-F1
#
_cell.length_a   1.000
_cell.length_b   1.000
_cell.length_c   1.000
_cell.angle_alpha   90.00
_cell.angle_beta   90.00
_cell.angle_gamma   90.00
#
_symmetry.space_group_name_H-M   'P 1'
#
loop_
_entity.id
_entity.type
_entity.pdbx_description
1 polymer ?
#
loop_
_entity_poly.entity_id
_entity_poly.type
_entity_poly.pdbx_seq_one_letter_code
_entity_poly.pdbx_strand_id
1 'polypeptide(L)'
;MVAIIDYRGMARHHAKRAADLLTVPAASVAYVAVELRMAIEAIAYGRLQDYIDDIPPRRLNEWQAPKVLETVACIDPGVAYTRRLMVEVDAADDEKVWVLLGEDKALSMKSLQGNYHALGNFLHTPTIGQLRSGKIINLDKQVAKCRAILEEIDSVLAIENWSFSLAIPYDFQCMREGCSSNIRRRMNAFSMQPVASAYSNVVECFECAATYDVMKDGKNAVLINPQLTYAKCQNDGCGNRLQIWHSDVRRRDDVTCHQCGATSKIVLGMSPA
;
A
#
# COMPACT_ATOMS: atom_id res chain seq x y z
N MET A 1 9.03 10.19 21.09
CA MET A 1 9.74 9.10 20.38
C MET A 1 8.95 7.83 20.59
N VAL A 2 8.41 7.26 19.52
CA VAL A 2 7.83 5.91 19.57
C VAL A 2 8.99 4.93 19.74
N ALA A 3 8.89 3.99 20.67
CA ALA A 3 9.91 2.96 20.82
C ALA A 3 10.01 2.17 19.49
N ILE A 4 11.23 2.00 18.97
CA ILE A 4 11.46 1.17 17.78
C ILE A 4 11.13 -0.27 18.16
N ILE A 5 10.08 -0.82 17.56
CA ILE A 5 9.67 -2.21 17.74
C ILE A 5 10.49 -3.08 16.80
N ASP A 6 11.06 -4.17 17.31
CA ASP A 6 11.83 -5.14 16.52
C ASP A 6 10.91 -6.11 15.75
N TYR A 7 10.16 -5.56 14.79
CA TYR A 7 9.34 -6.35 13.90
C TYR A 7 10.15 -7.30 13.01
N ARG A 8 11.42 -6.98 12.72
CA ARG A 8 12.27 -7.85 11.90
C ARG A 8 12.67 -9.11 12.67
N GLY A 9 13.01 -8.98 13.96
CA GLY A 9 13.23 -10.10 14.87
C GLY A 9 11.98 -10.98 15.00
N MET A 10 10.80 -10.37 15.14
CA MET A 10 9.52 -11.10 15.14
C MET A 10 9.30 -11.87 13.83
N ALA A 11 9.53 -11.24 12.68
CA ALA A 11 9.41 -11.90 11.39
C ALA A 11 10.35 -13.10 11.24
N ARG A 12 11.63 -12.97 11.65
CA ARG A 12 12.60 -14.07 11.66
C ARG A 12 12.15 -15.21 12.59
N HIS A 13 11.61 -14.89 13.75
CA HIS A 13 11.11 -15.88 14.70
C HIS A 13 9.99 -16.73 14.09
N HIS A 14 9.00 -16.08 13.47
CA HIS A 14 7.89 -16.77 12.82
C HIS A 14 8.32 -17.55 11.57
N ALA A 15 9.21 -16.99 10.74
CA ALA A 15 9.76 -17.68 9.59
C ALA A 15 10.50 -18.96 10.00
N LYS A 16 11.32 -18.91 11.07
CA LYS A 16 12.00 -20.07 11.63
C LYS A 16 11.01 -21.13 12.11
N ARG A 17 9.96 -20.74 12.85
CA ARG A 17 8.91 -21.67 13.31
C ARG A 17 8.17 -22.33 12.16
N ALA A 18 7.84 -21.58 11.11
CA ALA A 18 7.24 -22.13 9.89
C ALA A 18 8.17 -23.14 9.21
N ALA A 19 9.47 -22.84 9.13
CA ALA A 19 10.48 -23.73 8.57
C ALA A 19 10.56 -25.05 9.38
N ASP A 20 10.63 -24.95 10.71
CA ASP A 20 10.68 -26.11 11.60
C ASP A 20 9.43 -26.99 11.43
N LEU A 21 8.23 -26.39 11.40
CA LEU A 21 6.97 -27.10 11.18
C LEU A 21 6.93 -27.82 9.82
N LEU A 22 7.50 -27.23 8.76
CA LEU A 22 7.57 -27.84 7.43
C LEU A 22 8.46 -29.09 7.35
N THR A 23 9.31 -29.34 8.36
CA THR A 23 10.13 -30.55 8.45
C THR A 23 9.40 -31.73 9.08
N VAL A 24 8.29 -31.48 9.79
CA VAL A 24 7.53 -32.50 10.51
C VAL A 24 6.45 -33.08 9.59
N PRO A 25 6.50 -34.38 9.23
CA PRO A 25 5.56 -34.97 8.27
C PRO A 25 4.07 -34.91 8.70
N ALA A 26 3.82 -34.82 10.01
CA ALA A 26 2.48 -34.75 10.60
C ALA A 26 2.04 -33.33 10.98
N ALA A 27 2.86 -32.30 10.73
CA ALA A 27 2.49 -30.94 11.09
C ALA A 27 1.27 -30.48 10.28
N SER A 28 0.33 -29.84 10.96
CA SER A 28 -0.82 -29.23 10.30
C SER A 28 -0.36 -28.04 9.47
N VAL A 29 -0.73 -28.04 8.19
CA VAL A 29 -0.52 -26.91 7.28
C VAL A 29 -1.14 -25.62 7.83
N ALA A 30 -2.20 -25.72 8.64
CA ALA A 30 -2.79 -24.56 9.30
C ALA A 30 -1.82 -23.87 10.25
N TYR A 31 -1.00 -24.62 11.01
CA TYR A 31 -0.01 -24.00 11.91
C TYR A 31 1.12 -23.34 11.13
N VAL A 32 1.59 -23.96 10.04
CA VAL A 32 2.56 -23.34 9.13
C VAL A 32 1.97 -22.03 8.57
N ALA A 33 0.71 -22.05 8.16
CA ALA A 33 0.04 -20.89 7.61
C ALA A 33 -0.11 -19.74 8.61
N VAL A 34 -0.38 -20.04 9.90
CA VAL A 34 -0.41 -19.04 10.97
C VAL A 34 0.95 -18.36 11.12
N GLU A 35 2.04 -19.13 11.24
CA GLU A 35 3.39 -18.58 11.42
C GLU A 35 3.80 -17.73 10.21
N LEU A 36 3.54 -18.20 8.98
CA LEU A 36 3.84 -17.42 7.78
C LEU A 36 3.03 -16.11 7.70
N ARG A 37 1.78 -16.10 8.16
CA ARG A 37 0.98 -14.86 8.24
C ARG A 37 1.58 -13.88 9.25
N MET A 38 1.96 -14.36 10.44
CA MET A 38 2.60 -13.52 11.44
C MET A 38 3.93 -12.94 10.95
N ALA A 39 4.71 -13.71 10.18
CA ALA A 39 5.93 -13.21 9.54
C ALA A 39 5.62 -12.10 8.52
N ILE A 40 4.62 -12.28 7.65
CA ILE A 40 4.18 -11.26 6.69
C ILE A 40 3.68 -10.00 7.41
N GLU A 41 2.90 -10.16 8.48
CA GLU A 41 2.38 -9.06 9.29
C GLU A 41 3.52 -8.27 9.95
N ALA A 42 4.48 -8.96 10.56
CA ALA A 42 5.65 -8.33 11.14
C ALA A 42 6.45 -7.55 10.09
N ILE A 43 6.67 -8.10 8.89
CA ILE A 43 7.33 -7.35 7.79
C ILE A 43 6.53 -6.09 7.42
N ALA A 44 5.20 -6.21 7.29
CA ALA A 44 4.33 -5.09 6.95
C ALA A 44 4.36 -3.99 8.02
N TYR A 45 4.29 -4.35 9.30
CA TYR A 45 4.34 -3.39 10.41
C TYR A 45 5.74 -2.80 10.61
N GLY A 46 6.79 -3.58 10.38
CA GLY A 46 8.17 -3.06 10.34
C GLY A 46 8.30 -1.95 9.29
N ARG A 47 7.72 -2.16 8.10
CA ARG A 47 7.67 -1.13 7.06
C ARG A 47 6.81 0.06 7.47
N LEU A 48 5.65 -0.18 8.08
CA LEU A 48 4.75 0.88 8.56
C LEU A 48 5.43 1.82 9.55
N GLN A 49 6.27 1.29 10.42
CA GLN A 49 6.99 2.07 11.42
C GLN A 49 7.84 3.19 10.80
N ASP A 50 8.38 2.97 9.59
CA ASP A 50 9.15 3.98 8.85
C ASP A 50 8.30 5.16 8.33
N TYR A 51 6.98 5.00 8.31
CA TYR A 51 6.00 5.95 7.79
C TYR A 51 4.98 6.40 8.84
N ILE A 52 5.22 6.11 10.12
CA ILE A 52 4.25 6.39 11.19
C ILE A 52 3.90 7.87 11.30
N ASP A 53 4.87 8.75 11.01
CA ASP A 53 4.70 10.22 11.01
C ASP A 53 3.91 10.73 9.78
N ASP A 54 3.72 9.91 8.76
CA ASP A 54 2.97 10.25 7.55
C ASP A 54 1.50 9.77 7.62
N ILE A 55 1.10 9.15 8.74
CA ILE A 55 -0.19 8.47 8.91
C ILE A 55 -0.96 9.09 10.09
N PRO A 56 -2.25 9.43 9.90
CA PRO A 56 -3.10 9.89 11.00
C PRO A 56 -3.17 8.84 12.13
N PRO A 57 -2.91 9.21 13.40
CA PRO A 57 -2.83 8.25 14.51
C PRO A 57 -4.03 7.33 14.66
N ARG A 58 -5.25 7.84 14.38
CA ARG A 58 -6.50 7.06 14.44
C ARG A 58 -6.48 5.83 13.53
N ARG A 59 -5.72 5.87 12.45
CA ARG A 59 -5.65 4.79 11.45
C ARG A 59 -4.71 3.67 11.87
N LEU A 60 -3.77 3.90 12.79
CA LEU A 60 -2.79 2.91 13.21
C LEU A 60 -3.40 1.71 13.95
N ASN A 61 -4.61 1.87 14.50
CA ASN A 61 -5.28 0.86 15.32
C ASN A 61 -6.16 -0.13 14.54
N GLU A 62 -6.35 0.04 13.23
CA GLU A 62 -7.40 -0.66 12.47
C GLU A 62 -6.87 -1.61 11.37
N TRP A 63 -5.56 -1.76 11.23
CA TRP A 63 -5.00 -2.27 9.98
C TRP A 63 -4.53 -3.73 10.03
N GLN A 64 -5.07 -4.51 9.09
CA GLN A 64 -4.51 -5.79 8.66
C GLN A 64 -3.33 -5.56 7.69
N ALA A 65 -2.35 -6.46 7.64
CA ALA A 65 -1.13 -6.29 6.83
C ALA A 65 -1.32 -5.88 5.36
N PRO A 66 -2.30 -6.41 4.59
CA PRO A 66 -2.55 -5.91 3.24
C PRO A 66 -2.90 -4.42 3.20
N LYS A 67 -3.71 -3.95 4.16
CA LYS A 67 -4.14 -2.56 4.28
C LYS A 67 -3.00 -1.64 4.68
N VAL A 68 -2.12 -2.14 5.56
CA VAL A 68 -0.89 -1.44 5.94
C VAL A 68 -0.08 -1.10 4.70
N LEU A 69 0.22 -2.10 3.87
CA LEU A 69 1.10 -1.88 2.73
C LEU A 69 0.43 -1.11 1.58
N GLU A 70 -0.88 -1.26 1.37
CA GLU A 70 -1.65 -0.34 0.51
C GLU A 70 -1.47 1.11 0.95
N THR A 71 -1.53 1.35 2.26
CA THR A 71 -1.40 2.70 2.80
C THR A 71 0.01 3.23 2.65
N VAL A 72 1.02 2.42 2.95
CA VAL A 72 2.41 2.80 2.74
C VAL A 72 2.70 3.06 1.26
N ALA A 73 2.15 2.27 0.33
CA ALA A 73 2.27 2.51 -1.11
C ALA A 73 1.55 3.78 -1.58
N CYS A 74 0.46 4.16 -0.92
CA CYS A 74 -0.21 5.46 -1.15
C CYS A 74 0.65 6.64 -0.67
N ILE A 75 1.44 6.44 0.38
CA ILE A 75 2.35 7.47 0.93
C ILE A 75 3.62 7.59 0.09
N ASP A 76 4.22 6.46 -0.26
CA ASP A 76 5.44 6.34 -1.05
C ASP A 76 5.27 5.23 -2.09
N PRO A 77 4.95 5.60 -3.34
CA PRO A 77 4.81 4.62 -4.44
C PRO A 77 6.08 3.80 -4.66
N GLY A 78 7.24 4.33 -4.25
CA GLY A 78 8.53 3.67 -4.38
C GLY A 78 8.71 2.49 -3.43
N VAL A 79 7.83 2.31 -2.44
CA VAL A 79 7.94 1.24 -1.43
C VAL A 79 7.76 -0.15 -2.03
N ALA A 80 7.05 -0.22 -3.15
CA ALA A 80 6.74 -1.46 -3.85
C ALA A 80 7.92 -2.01 -4.67
N TYR A 81 9.02 -1.26 -4.77
CA TYR A 81 10.18 -1.61 -5.57
C TYR A 81 11.38 -1.94 -4.70
N THR A 82 12.17 -2.92 -5.13
CA THR A 82 13.50 -3.15 -4.54
C THR A 82 14.40 -1.96 -4.83
N ARG A 83 15.01 -1.41 -3.80
CA ARG A 83 15.92 -0.25 -3.90
C ARG A 83 17.35 -0.72 -3.67
N ARG A 84 18.28 -0.19 -4.44
CA ARG A 84 19.71 -0.46 -4.29
C ARG A 84 20.45 0.85 -4.11
N LEU A 85 21.34 0.89 -3.14
CA LEU A 85 22.28 1.98 -2.96
C LEU A 85 23.64 1.51 -3.48
N MET A 86 24.13 2.19 -4.51
CA MET A 86 25.45 1.92 -5.09
C MET A 86 26.29 3.19 -5.06
N VAL A 87 27.60 3.03 -4.87
CA VAL A 87 28.57 4.12 -4.95
C VAL A 87 29.56 3.83 -6.07
N GLU A 88 29.97 4.90 -6.75
CA GLU A 88 31.07 4.86 -7.69
C GLU A 88 32.37 4.94 -6.89
N VAL A 89 33.32 4.04 -7.18
CA VAL A 89 34.67 4.07 -6.63
C VAL A 89 35.68 4.05 -7.77
N ASP A 90 36.79 4.75 -7.57
CA ASP A 90 37.91 4.75 -8.50
C ASP A 90 38.64 3.39 -8.39
N ALA A 91 38.76 2.68 -9.51
CA ALA A 91 39.59 1.48 -9.61
C ALA A 91 41.05 1.85 -9.98
N ALA A 92 41.94 0.85 -9.91
CA ALA A 92 43.38 1.03 -10.09
C ALA A 92 43.81 1.60 -11.47
N ASP A 93 42.92 1.53 -12.48
CA ASP A 93 43.20 1.92 -13.87
C ASP A 93 42.31 3.10 -14.36
N ASP A 94 41.91 4.02 -13.47
CA ASP A 94 40.94 5.10 -13.75
C ASP A 94 39.56 4.60 -14.25
N GLU A 95 39.28 3.31 -14.08
CA GLU A 95 37.97 2.73 -14.39
C GLU A 95 36.99 3.00 -13.24
N LYS A 96 35.79 3.48 -13.59
CA LYS A 96 34.71 3.72 -12.64
C LYS A 96 33.95 2.42 -12.38
N VAL A 97 34.03 1.91 -11.15
CA VAL A 97 33.31 0.70 -10.74
C VAL A 97 32.17 1.07 -9.79
N TRP A 98 31.00 0.47 -10.01
CA TRP A 98 29.86 0.59 -9.10
C TRP A 98 29.90 -0.51 -8.05
N VAL A 99 29.94 -0.12 -6.78
CA VAL A 99 29.88 -1.03 -5.63
C VAL A 99 28.51 -0.94 -4.98
N LEU A 100 27.82 -2.09 -4.88
CA LEU A 100 26.57 -2.19 -4.14
C LEU A 100 26.87 -2.07 -2.65
N LEU A 101 26.39 -1.00 -2.02
CA LEU A 101 26.49 -0.87 -0.57
C LEU A 101 25.36 -1.63 0.13
N GLY A 102 24.19 -1.72 -0.51
CA GLY A 102 23.11 -2.58 -0.01
C GLY A 102 21.77 -2.42 -0.72
N GLU A 103 20.84 -3.28 -0.33
CA GLU A 103 19.57 -3.51 -1.00
C GLU A 103 18.42 -3.48 0.01
N ASP A 104 17.35 -2.75 -0.30
CA ASP A 104 16.07 -2.81 0.41
C ASP A 104 15.10 -3.57 -0.50
N LYS A 105 14.93 -4.87 -0.24
CA LYS A 105 14.10 -5.74 -1.07
C LYS A 105 12.63 -5.64 -0.66
N ALA A 106 11.80 -5.19 -1.60
CA ALA A 106 10.37 -5.11 -1.40
C ALA A 106 9.69 -6.47 -1.63
N LEU A 107 8.76 -6.83 -0.73
CA LEU A 107 7.70 -7.76 -1.09
C LEU A 107 6.75 -7.03 -2.03
N SER A 108 6.59 -7.53 -3.25
CA SER A 108 5.64 -6.90 -4.17
C SER A 108 4.23 -6.98 -3.56
N MET A 109 3.45 -5.90 -3.68
CA MET A 109 2.08 -5.84 -3.15
C MET A 109 1.21 -7.00 -3.64
N LYS A 110 1.36 -7.35 -4.92
CA LYS A 110 0.65 -8.47 -5.55
C LYS A 110 1.02 -9.80 -4.91
N SER A 111 2.31 -10.05 -4.65
CA SER A 111 2.75 -11.29 -4.01
C SER A 111 2.27 -11.35 -2.56
N LEU A 112 2.42 -10.27 -1.80
CA LEU A 112 2.01 -10.23 -0.41
C LEU A 112 0.50 -10.43 -0.23
N GLN A 113 -0.34 -9.71 -0.99
CA GLN A 113 -1.79 -9.92 -0.96
C GLN A 113 -2.15 -11.35 -1.36
N GLY A 114 -1.59 -11.84 -2.47
CA GLY A 114 -1.83 -13.21 -2.94
C GLY A 114 -1.44 -14.27 -1.92
N ASN A 115 -0.27 -14.12 -1.28
CA ASN A 115 0.24 -15.02 -0.25
C ASN A 115 -0.60 -14.94 1.03
N TYR A 116 -0.95 -13.73 1.50
CA TYR A 116 -1.76 -13.54 2.70
C TYR A 116 -3.16 -14.14 2.54
N HIS A 117 -3.81 -13.95 1.38
CA HIS A 117 -5.10 -14.58 1.08
C HIS A 117 -4.98 -16.10 0.94
N ALA A 118 -3.94 -16.61 0.27
CA ALA A 118 -3.71 -18.05 0.15
C ALA A 118 -3.55 -18.71 1.52
N LEU A 119 -2.75 -18.12 2.41
CA LEU A 119 -2.55 -18.62 3.76
C LEU A 119 -3.85 -18.55 4.58
N GLY A 120 -4.66 -17.50 4.41
CA GLY A 120 -5.99 -17.42 5.03
C GLY A 120 -6.90 -18.57 4.60
N ASN A 121 -6.89 -18.93 3.32
CA ASN A 121 -7.65 -20.06 2.81
C ASN A 121 -7.24 -21.39 3.44
N PHE A 122 -5.97 -21.55 3.86
CA PHE A 122 -5.50 -22.79 4.50
C PHE A 122 -5.99 -22.91 5.95
N LEU A 123 -6.48 -21.83 6.55
CA LEU A 123 -7.04 -21.81 7.91
C LEU A 123 -8.55 -22.09 7.94
N HIS A 124 -9.22 -22.03 6.79
CA HIS A 124 -10.66 -22.19 6.72
C HIS A 124 -11.07 -23.67 6.63
N THR A 125 -12.09 -24.03 7.40
CA THR A 125 -12.83 -25.29 7.20
C THR A 125 -13.54 -25.27 5.84
N PRO A 126 -13.55 -26.39 5.10
CA PRO A 126 -14.28 -26.49 3.84
C PRO A 126 -15.75 -26.06 3.95
N THR A 127 -16.26 -25.40 2.92
CA THR A 127 -17.67 -25.03 2.85
C THR A 127 -18.55 -26.23 2.52
N ILE A 128 -19.85 -26.16 2.84
CA ILE A 128 -20.83 -27.21 2.50
C ILE A 128 -20.81 -27.54 0.99
N GLY A 129 -20.67 -26.52 0.13
CA GLY A 129 -20.57 -26.72 -1.33
C GLY A 129 -19.29 -27.44 -1.75
N GLN A 130 -18.16 -27.20 -1.08
CA GLN A 130 -16.89 -27.90 -1.36
C GLN A 130 -16.96 -29.37 -0.95
N LEU A 131 -17.58 -29.66 0.19
CA LEU A 131 -17.81 -31.03 0.65
C LEU A 131 -18.76 -31.78 -0.31
N ARG A 132 -19.84 -31.14 -0.74
CA ARG A 132 -20.82 -31.73 -1.69
C ARG A 132 -20.23 -32.00 -3.09
N SER A 133 -19.28 -31.18 -3.53
CA SER A 133 -18.60 -31.35 -4.82
C SER A 133 -17.45 -32.37 -4.76
N GLY A 134 -17.22 -33.01 -3.61
CA GLY A 134 -16.14 -33.99 -3.43
C GLY A 134 -14.74 -33.38 -3.59
N LYS A 135 -14.60 -32.05 -3.43
CA LYS A 135 -13.32 -31.38 -3.64
C LYS A 135 -12.36 -31.74 -2.51
N ILE A 136 -11.37 -32.57 -2.83
CA ILE A 136 -10.34 -33.00 -1.89
C ILE A 136 -9.33 -31.85 -1.68
N ILE A 137 -9.01 -31.56 -0.41
CA ILE A 137 -7.92 -30.64 -0.07
C ILE A 137 -6.59 -31.32 -0.47
N ASN A 138 -5.87 -30.71 -1.40
CA ASN A 138 -4.54 -31.16 -1.78
C ASN A 138 -3.50 -30.53 -0.83
N LEU A 139 -3.12 -31.29 0.20
CA LEU A 139 -2.16 -30.85 1.23
C LEU A 139 -0.77 -30.60 0.63
N ASP A 140 -0.30 -31.45 -0.29
CA ASP A 140 1.01 -31.29 -0.93
C ASP A 140 1.15 -29.95 -1.64
N LYS A 141 0.08 -29.52 -2.33
CA LYS A 141 0.02 -28.21 -2.99
C LYS A 141 0.08 -27.07 -1.98
N GLN A 142 -0.56 -27.21 -0.82
CA GLN A 142 -0.50 -26.19 0.22
C GLN A 142 0.89 -26.12 0.87
N VAL A 143 1.53 -27.27 1.13
CA VAL A 143 2.90 -27.35 1.63
C VAL A 143 3.88 -26.71 0.64
N ALA A 144 3.78 -27.05 -0.64
CA ALA A 144 4.59 -26.43 -1.69
C ALA A 144 4.41 -24.91 -1.75
N LYS A 145 3.17 -24.43 -1.58
CA LYS A 145 2.90 -22.99 -1.52
C LYS A 145 3.49 -22.34 -0.26
N CYS A 146 3.43 -23.01 0.89
CA CYS A 146 4.06 -22.52 2.12
C CYS A 146 5.58 -22.41 1.99
N ARG A 147 6.24 -23.39 1.35
CA ARG A 147 7.68 -23.36 1.06
C ARG A 147 8.05 -22.17 0.16
N ALA A 148 7.31 -21.95 -0.92
CA ALA A 148 7.54 -20.81 -1.80
C ALA A 148 7.37 -19.45 -1.09
N ILE A 149 6.40 -19.35 -0.17
CA ILE A 149 6.21 -18.14 0.63
C ILE A 149 7.36 -17.94 1.62
N LEU A 150 7.81 -19.01 2.27
CA LEU A 150 8.94 -18.96 3.19
C LEU A 150 10.22 -18.51 2.47
N GLU A 151 10.51 -19.04 1.28
CA GLU A 151 11.65 -18.62 0.45
C GLU A 151 11.60 -17.11 0.12
N GLU A 152 10.41 -16.60 -0.20
CA GLU A 152 10.23 -15.17 -0.48
C GLU A 152 10.49 -14.32 0.77
N ILE A 153 9.94 -14.71 1.92
CA ILE A 153 10.16 -14.08 3.22
C ILE A 153 11.65 -14.09 3.59
N ASP A 154 12.29 -15.25 3.52
CA ASP A 154 13.71 -15.42 3.82
C ASP A 154 14.57 -14.54 2.92
N SER A 155 14.22 -14.41 1.64
CA SER A 155 14.96 -13.55 0.72
C SER A 155 14.89 -12.05 1.10
N VAL A 156 13.80 -11.62 1.74
CA VAL A 156 13.64 -10.26 2.27
C VAL A 156 14.32 -10.10 3.62
N LEU A 157 14.30 -11.16 4.44
CA LEU A 157 14.95 -11.19 5.75
C LEU A 157 16.47 -11.39 5.65
N ALA A 158 17.00 -11.95 4.57
CA ALA A 158 18.43 -12.21 4.40
C ALA A 158 19.27 -10.94 4.33
N ILE A 159 18.69 -9.81 3.94
CA ILE A 159 19.41 -8.55 3.81
C ILE A 159 19.60 -7.92 5.20
N GLU A 160 20.81 -7.54 5.58
CA GLU A 160 21.05 -6.94 6.90
C GLU A 160 20.61 -5.45 6.92
N ASN A 161 19.61 -5.15 7.76
CA ASN A 161 19.28 -3.85 8.35
C ASN A 161 19.16 -2.60 7.47
N TRP A 162 18.70 -2.71 6.22
CA TRP A 162 18.59 -1.55 5.34
C TRP A 162 17.13 -1.30 4.94
N SER A 163 16.38 -0.60 5.80
CA SER A 163 15.24 0.18 5.32
C SER A 163 15.73 1.61 5.13
N PHE A 164 15.84 2.04 3.88
CA PHE A 164 16.17 3.42 3.57
C PHE A 164 15.11 4.01 2.64
N SER A 165 14.69 5.22 2.97
CA SER A 165 13.79 6.01 2.14
C SER A 165 14.62 6.99 1.33
N LEU A 166 14.60 6.88 0.00
CA LEU A 166 15.15 7.87 -0.93
C LEU A 166 14.10 8.90 -1.35
N ALA A 167 13.02 9.00 -0.57
CA ALA A 167 11.87 9.82 -0.91
C ALA A 167 11.90 11.15 -0.17
N ILE A 168 11.60 12.22 -0.90
CA ILE A 168 11.53 13.59 -0.39
C ILE A 168 10.09 13.81 0.12
N PRO A 169 9.89 14.12 1.41
CA PRO A 169 8.56 14.39 1.93
C PRO A 169 8.01 15.70 1.37
N TYR A 170 6.69 15.76 1.20
CA TYR A 170 5.94 16.99 0.95
C TYR A 170 4.61 16.93 1.70
N ASP A 171 4.10 18.10 2.06
CA ASP A 171 2.84 18.24 2.77
C ASP A 171 1.98 19.38 2.19
N PHE A 172 0.68 19.22 2.34
CA PHE A 172 -0.29 20.24 1.96
C PHE A 172 -1.59 20.10 2.73
N GLN A 173 -2.28 21.22 2.92
CA GLN A 173 -3.60 21.23 3.54
C GLN A 173 -4.66 20.69 2.57
N CYS A 174 -5.55 19.84 3.08
CA CYS A 174 -6.69 19.38 2.32
C CYS A 174 -7.55 20.57 1.88
N MET A 175 -7.81 20.67 0.57
CA MET A 175 -8.60 21.75 -0.03
C MET A 175 -10.12 21.49 -0.01
N ARG A 176 -10.59 20.38 0.58
CA ARG A 176 -12.02 20.11 0.74
C ARG A 176 -12.58 20.94 1.88
N GLU A 177 -13.61 21.72 1.58
CA GLU A 177 -14.33 22.49 2.59
C GLU A 177 -14.78 21.59 3.76
N GLY A 178 -14.53 22.03 4.98
CA GLY A 178 -14.80 21.26 6.20
C GLY A 178 -13.72 20.23 6.59
N CYS A 179 -12.67 20.04 5.77
CA CYS A 179 -11.53 19.19 6.11
C CYS A 179 -10.29 20.03 6.44
N SER A 180 -9.77 19.91 7.66
CA SER A 180 -8.57 20.62 8.13
C SER A 180 -7.32 19.73 8.17
N SER A 181 -7.35 18.63 7.43
CA SER A 181 -6.33 17.59 7.55
C SER A 181 -5.09 17.94 6.75
N ASN A 182 -3.92 17.83 7.39
CA ASN A 182 -2.64 17.92 6.70
C ASN A 182 -2.34 16.59 5.98
N ILE A 183 -2.11 16.64 4.68
CA ILE A 183 -1.80 15.48 3.85
C ILE A 183 -0.30 15.45 3.65
N ARG A 184 0.37 14.44 4.23
CA ARG A 184 1.81 14.23 4.09
C ARG A 184 2.10 13.01 3.22
N ARG A 185 2.96 13.18 2.22
CA ARG A 185 3.32 12.13 1.25
C ARG A 185 4.82 12.20 0.97
N ARG A 186 5.36 11.17 0.31
CA ARG A 186 6.76 11.15 -0.11
C ARG A 186 6.87 11.00 -1.62
N MET A 187 7.65 11.88 -2.23
CA MET A 187 8.00 11.82 -3.64
C MET A 187 9.32 11.05 -3.77
N ASN A 188 9.32 9.93 -4.47
CA ASN A 188 10.57 9.20 -4.71
C ASN A 188 11.32 9.79 -5.93
N ALA A 189 12.64 9.68 -5.92
CA ALA A 189 13.50 10.19 -6.99
C ALA A 189 13.40 9.41 -8.32
N PHE A 190 12.82 8.21 -8.31
CA PHE A 190 12.85 7.25 -9.43
C PHE A 190 11.54 7.14 -10.22
N SER A 191 10.39 7.53 -9.66
CA SER A 191 9.06 7.58 -10.28
C SER A 191 8.89 8.81 -11.16
N MET A 192 10.01 9.24 -11.74
CA MET A 192 10.25 10.51 -12.41
C MET A 192 10.79 10.31 -13.82
N GLN A 193 10.56 9.14 -14.43
CA GLN A 193 10.41 9.20 -15.87
C GLN A 193 9.13 10.01 -16.17
N PRO A 194 9.16 10.96 -17.12
CA PRO A 194 7.94 11.45 -17.70
C PRO A 194 7.26 10.23 -18.31
N VAL A 195 6.31 9.66 -17.58
CA VAL A 195 5.47 8.62 -18.15
C VAL A 195 4.70 9.36 -19.23
N ALA A 196 5.04 9.09 -20.48
CA ALA A 196 4.42 9.67 -21.67
C ALA A 196 2.92 9.32 -21.78
N SER A 197 2.33 8.74 -20.74
CA SER A 197 0.91 8.50 -20.56
C SER A 197 0.49 8.86 -19.13
N ALA A 198 -0.31 9.92 -19.00
CA ALA A 198 -1.57 9.97 -18.26
C ALA A 198 -1.70 9.37 -16.82
N TYR A 199 -0.62 9.13 -16.08
CA TYR A 199 -0.70 8.77 -14.67
C TYR A 199 -0.21 9.95 -13.83
N SER A 200 -1.13 10.86 -13.51
CA SER A 200 -0.97 11.69 -12.32
C SER A 200 -0.82 10.78 -11.10
N ASN A 201 0.08 11.14 -10.18
CA ASN A 201 0.11 10.49 -8.87
C ASN A 201 -1.11 10.98 -8.10
N VAL A 202 -2.21 10.23 -8.21
CA VAL A 202 -3.45 10.58 -7.51
C VAL A 202 -3.24 10.36 -6.02
N VAL A 203 -3.27 11.45 -5.25
CA VAL A 203 -3.21 11.45 -3.79
C VAL A 203 -4.62 11.55 -3.23
N GLU A 204 -4.99 10.64 -2.33
CA GLU A 204 -6.26 10.69 -1.60
C GLU A 204 -6.04 11.18 -0.16
N CYS A 205 -6.88 12.10 0.32
CA CYS A 205 -6.93 12.48 1.74
C CYS A 205 -7.46 11.32 2.59
N PHE A 206 -6.71 10.91 3.62
CA PHE A 206 -7.16 9.82 4.51
C PHE A 206 -8.41 10.14 5.34
N GLU A 207 -8.80 11.41 5.40
CA GLU A 207 -9.83 11.91 6.32
C GLU A 207 -11.17 12.08 5.61
N CYS A 208 -11.18 12.74 4.46
CA CYS A 208 -12.38 13.05 3.69
C CYS A 208 -12.39 12.47 2.27
N ALA A 209 -11.37 11.67 1.92
CA ALA A 209 -11.20 11.04 0.60
C ALA A 209 -11.08 11.96 -0.61
N ALA A 210 -10.93 13.27 -0.42
CA ALA A 210 -10.64 14.19 -1.52
C ALA A 210 -9.40 13.74 -2.30
N THR A 211 -9.48 13.75 -3.63
CA THR A 211 -8.39 13.33 -4.52
C THR A 211 -7.68 14.51 -5.18
N TYR A 212 -6.38 14.38 -5.41
CA TYR A 212 -5.49 15.41 -5.98
C TYR A 212 -4.55 14.81 -7.00
N ASP A 213 -4.32 15.51 -8.11
CA ASP A 213 -3.21 15.25 -9.01
C ASP A 213 -1.96 15.97 -8.49
N VAL A 214 -0.88 15.22 -8.24
CA VAL A 214 0.41 15.78 -7.82
C VAL A 214 1.44 15.63 -8.93
N MET A 215 2.06 16.74 -9.29
CA MET A 215 3.12 16.83 -10.32
C MET A 215 4.33 17.57 -9.78
N LYS A 216 5.51 17.32 -10.33
CA LYS A 216 6.72 18.08 -9.98
C LYS A 216 6.77 19.38 -10.77
N ASP A 217 7.01 20.49 -10.09
CA ASP A 217 7.28 21.80 -10.68
C ASP A 217 8.72 22.20 -10.35
N GLY A 218 9.65 22.02 -11.29
CA GLY A 218 11.07 22.33 -11.07
C GLY A 218 11.78 21.38 -10.10
N LYS A 219 12.86 21.83 -9.43
CA LYS A 219 13.78 20.90 -8.71
C LYS A 219 13.19 20.28 -7.45
N ASN A 220 12.29 20.97 -6.74
CA ASN A 220 11.71 20.49 -5.47
C ASN A 220 10.27 20.98 -5.19
N ALA A 221 9.62 21.71 -6.10
CA ALA A 221 8.23 22.12 -5.87
C ALA A 221 7.26 21.05 -6.38
N VAL A 222 6.09 20.97 -5.75
CA VAL A 222 4.96 20.15 -6.17
C VAL A 222 3.82 21.05 -6.60
N LEU A 223 3.26 20.77 -7.78
CA LEU A 223 1.97 21.28 -8.17
C LEU A 223 0.89 20.32 -7.67
N ILE A 224 -0.09 20.84 -6.95
CA ILE A 224 -1.20 20.06 -6.37
C ILE A 224 -2.50 20.59 -6.96
N ASN A 225 -3.17 19.76 -7.76
CA ASN A 225 -4.43 20.10 -8.40
C ASN A 225 -5.56 19.24 -7.81
N PRO A 226 -6.61 19.81 -7.22
CA PRO A 226 -7.75 19.03 -6.76
C PRO A 226 -8.49 18.40 -7.95
N GLN A 227 -8.88 17.13 -7.80
CA GLN A 227 -9.70 16.43 -8.80
C GLN A 227 -11.17 16.69 -8.54
N LEU A 228 -11.68 17.71 -9.22
CA LEU A 228 -13.04 18.17 -9.11
C LEU A 228 -13.66 18.38 -10.49
N THR A 229 -14.96 18.11 -10.56
CA THR A 229 -15.81 18.55 -11.65
C THR A 229 -16.84 19.52 -11.12
N TYR A 230 -17.51 20.22 -12.03
CA TYR A 230 -18.49 21.21 -11.66
C TYR A 230 -19.83 20.92 -12.32
N ALA A 231 -20.89 21.08 -11.55
CA ALA A 231 -22.26 21.01 -12.05
C ALA A 231 -23.05 22.24 -11.59
N LYS A 232 -24.16 22.51 -12.25
CA LYS A 232 -25.12 23.51 -11.76
C LYS A 232 -25.98 22.87 -10.66
N CYS A 233 -26.25 23.60 -9.58
CA CYS A 233 -27.24 23.19 -8.60
C CYS A 233 -28.61 23.08 -9.27
N GLN A 234 -29.25 21.92 -9.10
CA GLN A 234 -30.56 21.63 -9.70
C GLN A 234 -31.73 22.12 -8.84
N ASN A 235 -31.46 22.70 -7.66
CA ASN A 235 -32.51 23.28 -6.84
C ASN A 235 -33.00 24.60 -7.46
N ASP A 236 -34.32 24.75 -7.53
CA ASP A 236 -34.96 25.91 -8.14
C ASP A 236 -34.48 27.21 -7.48
N GLY A 237 -34.10 28.17 -8.31
CA GLY A 237 -33.66 29.50 -7.87
C GLY A 237 -32.24 29.60 -7.31
N CYS A 238 -31.51 28.49 -7.08
CA CYS A 238 -30.14 28.58 -6.57
C CYS A 238 -29.12 28.89 -7.68
N GLY A 239 -29.12 28.10 -8.76
CA GLY A 239 -28.25 28.30 -9.92
C GLY A 239 -26.72 28.22 -9.66
N ASN A 240 -26.30 27.97 -8.42
CA ASN A 240 -24.90 27.95 -8.02
C ASN A 240 -24.09 26.85 -8.71
N ARG A 241 -22.78 27.06 -8.78
CA ARG A 241 -21.82 26.06 -9.27
C ARG A 241 -21.46 25.10 -8.12
N LEU A 242 -21.96 23.88 -8.19
CA LEU A 242 -21.59 22.78 -7.32
C LEU A 242 -20.18 22.30 -7.66
N GLN A 243 -19.33 22.22 -6.65
CA GLN A 243 -18.08 21.48 -6.71
C GLN A 243 -18.37 20.02 -6.38
N ILE A 244 -18.00 19.11 -7.27
CA ILE A 244 -18.18 17.66 -7.08
C ILE A 244 -16.80 17.04 -7.13
N TRP A 245 -16.37 16.43 -6.02
CA TRP A 245 -15.11 15.71 -5.99
C TRP A 245 -15.21 14.43 -6.80
N HIS A 246 -14.16 14.07 -7.53
CA HIS A 246 -14.11 12.80 -8.25
C HIS A 246 -14.26 11.60 -7.29
N SER A 247 -13.80 11.74 -6.04
CA SER A 247 -14.02 10.77 -4.97
C SER A 247 -15.50 10.54 -4.66
N ASP A 248 -16.31 11.61 -4.62
CA ASP A 248 -17.74 11.55 -4.33
C ASP A 248 -18.46 10.82 -5.49
N VAL A 249 -18.06 11.09 -6.74
CA VAL A 249 -18.58 10.38 -7.93
C VAL A 249 -18.27 8.90 -7.87
N ARG A 250 -17.03 8.52 -7.53
CA ARG A 250 -16.59 7.12 -7.44
C ARG A 250 -17.37 6.35 -6.36
N ARG A 251 -17.66 7.01 -5.24
CA ARG A 251 -18.38 6.43 -4.10
C ARG A 251 -19.90 6.52 -4.24
N ARG A 252 -20.39 7.32 -5.18
CA ARG A 252 -21.81 7.67 -5.35
C ARG A 252 -22.36 8.35 -4.10
N ASP A 253 -21.53 9.19 -3.50
CA ASP A 253 -21.89 9.97 -2.33
C ASP A 253 -22.86 11.10 -2.72
N ASP A 254 -23.66 11.53 -1.75
CA ASP A 254 -24.56 12.66 -1.92
C ASP A 254 -23.77 13.98 -1.89
N VAL A 255 -24.11 14.91 -2.79
CA VAL A 255 -23.48 16.23 -2.88
C VAL A 255 -24.41 17.29 -2.34
N THR A 256 -23.94 18.07 -1.37
CA THR A 256 -24.73 19.18 -0.80
C THR A 256 -24.27 20.52 -1.35
N CYS A 257 -25.22 21.34 -1.81
CA CYS A 257 -24.94 22.71 -2.22
C CYS A 257 -24.60 23.58 -1.01
N HIS A 258 -23.40 24.16 -0.97
CA HIS A 258 -23.01 25.06 0.13
C HIS A 258 -23.89 26.34 0.20
N GLN A 259 -24.52 26.75 -0.91
CA GLN A 259 -25.32 27.98 -0.94
C GLN A 259 -26.77 27.77 -0.50
N CYS A 260 -27.45 26.70 -0.95
CA CYS A 260 -28.87 26.48 -0.65
C CYS A 260 -29.14 25.27 0.26
N GLY A 261 -28.11 24.50 0.63
CA GLY A 261 -28.23 23.31 1.47
C GLY A 261 -28.89 22.10 0.79
N ALA A 262 -29.33 22.22 -0.47
CA ALA A 262 -29.96 21.11 -1.17
C ALA A 262 -28.97 19.98 -1.45
N THR A 263 -29.41 18.75 -1.19
CA THR A 263 -28.62 17.53 -1.40
C THR A 263 -29.02 16.86 -2.70
N SER A 264 -28.05 16.54 -3.55
CA SER A 264 -28.22 15.87 -4.84
C SER A 264 -27.56 14.49 -4.77
N LYS A 265 -28.27 13.45 -5.23
CA LYS A 265 -27.69 12.10 -5.36
C LYS A 265 -26.92 11.96 -6.66
N ILE A 266 -25.72 11.40 -6.60
CA ILE A 266 -24.98 11.06 -7.81
C ILE A 266 -25.51 9.73 -8.38
N VAL A 267 -25.99 9.78 -9.62
CA VAL A 267 -26.40 8.59 -10.37
C VAL A 267 -25.57 8.50 -11.65
N LEU A 268 -25.01 7.32 -11.93
CA LEU A 268 -24.23 7.05 -13.13
C LEU A 268 -25.14 6.46 -14.21
N GLY A 269 -25.13 7.05 -15.40
CA GLY A 269 -25.85 6.56 -16.57
C GLY A 269 -24.96 6.61 -17.80
N MET A 270 -25.17 5.66 -18.72
CA MET A 270 -24.56 5.67 -20.05
C MET A 270 -25.69 5.83 -21.07
N SER A 271 -25.53 6.76 -22.00
CA SER A 271 -26.42 6.89 -23.17
C SER A 271 -25.64 6.47 -24.42
N PRO A 272 -26.28 5.83 -25.41
CA PRO A 272 -25.68 5.64 -26.73
C PRO A 272 -25.24 6.99 -27.30
N ALA A 273 -24.14 6.97 -28.07
CA ALA A 273 -23.65 8.13 -28.80
C ALA A 273 -24.64 8.57 -29.89
#